data_AF-A0A2N6BA82-F1
#
_entry.id   AF-A0A2N6BA82-F1
#
_cell.length_a   1.000
_cell.length_b   1.000
_cell.length_c   1.000
_cell.angle_alpha   90.00
_cell.angle_beta   90.00
_cell.angle_gamma   90.00
#
_symmetry.space_group_name_H-M   'P 1'
#
loop_
_entity.id
_entity.type
_entity.pdbx_description
1 polymer ?
#
loop_
_entity_poly.entity_id
_entity_poly.type
_entity_poly.pdbx_seq_one_letter_code
_entity_poly.pdbx_strand_id
1 'polypeptide(L)'
;MLNNRLKLQMMTCMAVLIAICSTVLACNLPGDFVEFAEKKGLSPIEGFFDRPGMIEAPFVYGYLPGEKEDSAAFWAKAKSDGEFLLVVWASVDFPPEYSCSETIPWRNFPGGLSIVDGERMPLADFVYVSDPSKAGPADKSTTHNSIMSYYDGVEAIFYCHEGHWLVRQRD
;
A
#
# COMPACT_ATOMS: atom_id res chain seq x y z
N MET A 1 -63.74 29.96 -24.01
CA MET A 1 -62.75 28.97 -24.51
C MET A 1 -61.43 29.22 -23.77
N LEU A 2 -61.40 28.83 -22.49
CA LEU A 2 -60.20 28.69 -21.69
C LEU A 2 -59.84 27.20 -21.74
N ASN A 3 -58.63 26.89 -22.17
CA ASN A 3 -57.84 25.70 -21.83
C ASN A 3 -56.99 25.34 -23.04
N ASN A 4 -55.70 25.68 -22.98
CA ASN A 4 -54.62 24.91 -23.60
C ASN A 4 -53.20 25.47 -23.33
N ARG A 5 -53.02 26.41 -22.40
CA ARG A 5 -51.70 26.99 -22.10
C ARG A 5 -51.18 26.75 -20.68
N LEU A 6 -51.70 25.75 -19.97
CA LEU A 6 -51.37 25.49 -18.56
C LEU A 6 -51.00 24.02 -18.25
N LYS A 7 -50.40 23.30 -19.21
CA LYS A 7 -49.86 21.94 -18.98
C LYS A 7 -48.39 21.76 -19.37
N LEU A 8 -47.66 22.84 -19.64
CA LEU A 8 -46.27 22.76 -20.12
C LEU A 8 -45.26 23.54 -19.27
N GLN A 9 -45.53 23.72 -17.97
CA GLN A 9 -44.61 24.42 -17.06
C GLN A 9 -44.47 23.78 -15.66
N MET A 10 -45.01 22.57 -15.45
CA MET A 10 -45.05 21.95 -14.11
C MET A 10 -44.52 20.51 -14.08
N MET A 11 -43.63 20.14 -15.00
CA MET A 11 -43.18 18.75 -15.09
C MET A 11 -41.78 18.61 -15.69
N THR A 12 -40.76 19.24 -15.09
CA THR A 12 -39.33 18.83 -15.17
C THR A 12 -38.43 19.78 -14.37
N CYS A 13 -38.72 19.99 -13.08
CA CYS A 13 -37.80 20.64 -12.13
C CYS A 13 -37.37 19.68 -11.01
N MET A 14 -37.37 18.37 -11.28
CA MET A 14 -37.17 17.33 -10.28
C MET A 14 -36.31 16.17 -10.81
N ALA A 15 -35.26 16.50 -11.57
CA ALA A 15 -34.31 15.51 -12.09
C ALA A 15 -32.85 15.98 -11.97
N VAL A 16 -32.55 16.84 -11.00
CA VAL A 16 -31.18 17.29 -10.70
C VAL A 16 -31.07 17.38 -9.18
N LEU A 17 -30.93 16.25 -8.46
CA LEU A 17 -30.49 16.24 -7.05
C LEU A 17 -30.34 14.86 -6.37
N ILE A 18 -30.37 13.72 -7.09
CA ILE A 18 -30.11 12.41 -6.45
C ILE A 18 -29.20 11.56 -7.34
N ALA A 19 -27.92 11.94 -7.38
CA ALA A 19 -26.82 11.05 -7.75
C ALA A 19 -25.51 11.55 -7.12
N ILE A 20 -25.56 11.93 -5.83
CA ILE A 20 -24.37 12.10 -4.99
C ILE A 20 -24.58 11.20 -3.78
N CYS A 21 -24.63 9.89 -3.99
CA CYS A 21 -24.62 8.93 -2.90
C CYS A 21 -24.23 7.57 -3.47
N SER A 22 -23.35 6.86 -2.76
CA SER A 22 -22.51 5.75 -3.24
C SER A 22 -21.34 6.30 -4.06
N THR A 23 -20.22 6.66 -3.45
CA THR A 23 -19.31 5.69 -2.86
C THR A 23 -18.61 6.26 -1.64
N VAL A 24 -19.14 5.96 -0.45
CA VAL A 24 -18.28 5.72 0.71
C VAL A 24 -17.58 4.38 0.43
N LEU A 25 -16.76 4.31 -0.63
CA LEU A 25 -15.83 3.20 -0.76
C LEU A 25 -14.87 3.40 0.40
N ALA A 26 -14.82 2.41 1.28
CA ALA A 26 -13.91 2.39 2.41
C ALA A 26 -12.51 2.77 1.94
N CYS A 27 -12.11 4.03 2.20
CA CYS A 27 -10.80 4.55 1.88
C CYS A 27 -9.85 3.93 2.91
N ASN A 28 -9.37 2.73 2.62
CA ASN A 28 -8.46 1.96 3.47
C ASN A 28 -7.04 2.54 3.50
N LEU A 29 -6.80 3.61 2.74
CA LEU A 29 -5.55 4.37 2.71
C LEU A 29 -5.82 5.84 3.05
N PRO A 30 -4.90 6.50 3.79
CA PRO A 30 -4.84 7.96 3.92
C PRO A 30 -4.85 8.68 2.57
N GLY A 31 -5.42 9.89 2.54
CA GLY A 31 -5.59 10.69 1.31
C GLY A 31 -4.29 10.94 0.55
N ASP A 32 -3.21 11.25 1.27
CA ASP A 32 -1.89 11.51 0.68
C ASP A 32 -1.32 10.28 -0.04
N PHE A 33 -1.60 9.07 0.48
CA PHE A 33 -1.18 7.82 -0.15
C PHE A 33 -2.01 7.51 -1.38
N VAL A 34 -3.31 7.82 -1.36
CA VAL A 34 -4.17 7.71 -2.53
C VAL A 34 -3.68 8.64 -3.63
N GLU A 35 -3.41 9.91 -3.32
CA GLU A 35 -2.90 10.88 -4.29
C GLU A 35 -1.54 10.43 -4.88
N PHE A 36 -0.63 9.94 -4.03
CA PHE A 36 0.66 9.41 -4.48
C PHE A 36 0.49 8.18 -5.38
N ALA A 37 -0.35 7.23 -4.97
CA ALA A 37 -0.66 6.03 -5.75
C ALA A 37 -1.23 6.39 -7.12
N GLU A 38 -2.19 7.33 -7.18
CA GLU A 38 -2.81 7.75 -8.43
C GLU A 38 -1.80 8.36 -9.41
N LYS A 39 -0.89 9.22 -8.93
CA LYS A 39 0.21 9.80 -9.74
C LYS A 39 1.13 8.73 -10.34
N LYS A 40 1.23 7.56 -9.69
CA LYS A 40 2.04 6.41 -10.12
C LYS A 40 1.25 5.39 -10.95
N GLY A 41 0.00 5.67 -11.31
CA GLY A 41 -0.84 4.73 -12.05
C GLY A 41 -1.35 3.56 -11.20
N LEU A 42 -1.38 3.72 -9.88
CA LEU A 42 -1.83 2.74 -8.92
C LEU A 42 -3.22 3.10 -8.35
N SER A 43 -3.87 2.13 -7.73
CA SER A 43 -5.13 2.30 -6.99
C SER A 43 -5.05 1.63 -5.62
N PRO A 44 -5.88 2.06 -4.65
CA PRO A 44 -6.10 1.30 -3.42
C PRO A 44 -6.58 -0.13 -3.71
N ILE A 45 -6.36 -1.04 -2.75
CA ILE A 45 -6.87 -2.41 -2.83
C ILE A 45 -8.32 -2.43 -2.34
N GLU A 46 -9.25 -2.64 -3.25
CA GLU A 46 -10.67 -2.83 -2.91
C GLU A 46 -10.86 -4.11 -2.06
N GLY A 47 -11.73 -4.02 -1.05
CA GLY A 47 -12.07 -5.16 -0.20
C GLY A 47 -10.92 -5.71 0.65
N PHE A 48 -9.89 -4.91 0.93
CA PHE A 48 -8.74 -5.35 1.74
C PHE A 48 -9.16 -5.96 3.09
N PHE A 49 -10.10 -5.31 3.78
CA PHE A 49 -10.64 -5.77 5.07
C PHE A 49 -11.76 -6.81 4.95
N ASP A 50 -12.21 -7.14 3.73
CA ASP A 50 -13.26 -8.15 3.53
C ASP A 50 -12.72 -9.58 3.73
N ARG A 51 -11.40 -9.74 3.84
CA ARG A 51 -10.77 -11.02 4.14
C ARG A 51 -10.92 -11.37 5.63
N PRO A 52 -11.39 -12.59 5.97
CA PRO A 52 -11.50 -13.03 7.35
C PRO A 52 -10.18 -12.91 8.11
N GLY A 53 -10.24 -12.37 9.33
CA GLY A 53 -9.06 -12.23 10.19
C GLY A 53 -8.11 -11.08 9.84
N MET A 54 -8.44 -10.24 8.83
CA MET A 54 -7.66 -9.03 8.54
C MET A 54 -7.93 -7.96 9.60
N ILE A 55 -6.89 -7.61 10.36
CA ILE A 55 -6.95 -6.59 11.42
C ILE A 55 -6.03 -5.42 11.10
N GLU A 56 -4.77 -5.73 10.77
CA GLU A 56 -3.75 -4.73 10.46
C GLU A 56 -4.05 -3.99 9.16
N ALA A 57 -3.73 -2.70 9.13
CA ALA A 57 -4.04 -1.82 8.00
C ALA A 57 -3.20 -2.14 6.76
N PRO A 58 -3.62 -1.74 5.54
CA PRO A 58 -2.82 -1.89 4.34
C PRO A 58 -1.69 -0.84 4.25
N PHE A 59 -1.38 -0.14 5.34
CA PHE A 59 -0.33 0.88 5.41
C PHE A 59 0.30 0.93 6.79
N VAL A 60 1.52 1.43 6.87
CA VAL A 60 2.25 1.67 8.11
C VAL A 60 3.21 2.86 7.96
N TYR A 61 3.41 3.63 9.02
CA TYR A 61 4.36 4.74 9.09
C TYR A 61 5.66 4.35 9.80
N GLY A 62 6.74 5.09 9.58
CA GLY A 62 8.01 4.95 10.30
C GLY A 62 8.92 3.83 9.78
N TYR A 63 8.89 3.57 8.47
CA TYR A 63 9.81 2.62 7.84
C TYR A 63 11.26 3.11 7.85
N LEU A 64 11.48 4.41 7.67
CA LEU A 64 12.81 5.02 7.67
C LEU A 64 13.11 5.68 9.02
N PRO A 65 14.40 5.83 9.40
CA PRO A 65 14.78 6.54 10.62
C PRO A 65 14.32 8.00 10.59
N GLY A 66 13.81 8.53 11.69
CA GLY A 66 13.32 9.91 11.80
C GLY A 66 11.95 9.98 12.46
N GLU A 67 11.20 11.03 12.16
CA GLU A 67 9.79 11.11 12.57
C GLU A 67 8.98 10.06 11.80
N LYS A 68 7.99 9.46 12.45
CA LYS A 68 7.24 8.34 11.85
C LYS A 68 6.52 8.77 10.57
N GLU A 69 6.03 10.01 10.57
CA GLU A 69 5.27 10.61 9.49
C GLU A 69 6.12 10.91 8.25
N ASP A 70 7.47 10.87 8.37
CA ASP A 70 8.37 11.17 7.26
C ASP A 70 8.50 10.02 6.26
N SER A 71 8.04 8.82 6.64
CA SER A 71 8.09 7.65 5.78
C SER A 71 6.94 6.69 6.04
N ALA A 72 6.52 5.99 5.00
CA ALA A 72 5.47 4.99 5.10
C ALA A 72 5.69 3.87 4.10
N ALA A 73 5.02 2.75 4.35
CA ALA A 73 4.81 1.71 3.38
C ALA A 73 3.32 1.42 3.26
N PHE A 74 2.82 1.16 2.06
CA PHE A 74 1.43 0.82 1.86
C PHE A 74 1.22 -0.10 0.65
N TRP A 75 0.15 -0.87 0.68
CA TRP A 75 -0.24 -1.72 -0.43
C TRP A 75 -1.09 -0.96 -1.43
N ALA A 76 -0.75 -1.12 -2.71
CA ALA A 76 -1.54 -0.64 -3.82
C ALA A 76 -1.66 -1.72 -4.91
N LYS A 77 -2.50 -1.45 -5.90
CA LYS A 77 -2.70 -2.31 -7.07
C LYS A 77 -2.38 -1.52 -8.34
N ALA A 78 -1.62 -2.11 -9.26
CA ALA A 78 -1.37 -1.51 -10.56
C ALA A 78 -2.67 -1.45 -11.37
N LYS A 79 -3.00 -0.29 -11.96
CA LYS A 79 -4.20 -0.14 -12.80
C LYS A 79 -4.07 -0.87 -14.15
N SER A 80 -2.85 -1.20 -14.57
CA SER A 80 -2.55 -1.82 -15.86
C SER A 80 -2.94 -3.30 -15.91
N ASP A 81 -2.44 -4.10 -14.97
CA ASP A 81 -2.54 -5.56 -14.95
C ASP A 81 -3.09 -6.10 -13.64
N GLY A 82 -3.31 -5.23 -12.65
CA GLY A 82 -3.82 -5.61 -11.35
C GLY A 82 -2.79 -6.24 -10.42
N GLU A 83 -1.50 -6.14 -10.71
CA GLU A 83 -0.44 -6.62 -9.82
C GLU A 83 -0.48 -5.86 -8.47
N PHE A 84 -0.25 -6.56 -7.36
CA PHE A 84 -0.11 -5.92 -6.05
C PHE A 84 1.31 -5.39 -5.87
N LEU A 85 1.42 -4.20 -5.30
CA LEU A 85 2.70 -3.53 -5.10
C LEU A 85 2.78 -3.05 -3.65
N LEU A 86 3.86 -3.42 -2.96
CA LEU A 86 4.25 -2.71 -1.74
C LEU A 86 4.92 -1.42 -2.17
N VAL A 87 4.36 -0.30 -1.78
CA VAL A 87 4.84 1.04 -2.12
C VAL A 87 5.50 1.63 -0.89
N VAL A 88 6.72 2.12 -1.05
CA VAL A 88 7.41 2.94 -0.06
C VAL A 88 7.25 4.40 -0.43
N TRP A 89 6.88 5.20 0.56
CA TRP A 89 6.68 6.63 0.44
C TRP A 89 7.54 7.36 1.46
N ALA A 90 8.05 8.51 1.05
CA ALA A 90 8.89 9.38 1.85
C ALA A 90 8.49 10.83 1.59
N SER A 91 8.34 11.63 2.64
CA SER A 91 8.08 13.08 2.53
C SER A 91 9.38 13.90 2.44
N VAL A 92 10.51 13.29 2.81
CA VAL A 92 11.84 13.90 2.85
C VAL A 92 12.85 13.05 2.07
N ASP A 93 13.94 13.67 1.64
CA ASP A 93 15.05 12.96 1.02
C ASP A 93 15.81 12.15 2.09
N PHE A 94 16.09 10.88 1.79
CA PHE A 94 16.85 9.99 2.65
C PHE A 94 18.23 9.67 2.09
N PRO A 95 19.20 9.28 2.94
CA PRO A 95 20.51 8.86 2.49
C PRO A 95 20.46 7.74 1.43
N PRO A 96 21.45 7.68 0.51
CA PRO A 96 21.50 6.68 -0.55
C PRO A 96 21.41 5.22 -0.08
N GLU A 97 21.87 4.92 1.15
CA GLU A 97 21.75 3.57 1.71
C GLU A 97 20.29 3.07 1.84
N TYR A 98 19.32 3.98 1.90
CA TYR A 98 17.88 3.66 1.96
C TYR A 98 17.19 3.71 0.58
N SER A 99 17.94 3.98 -0.50
CA SER A 99 17.40 4.25 -1.84
C SER A 99 17.10 2.98 -2.64
N CYS A 100 16.29 2.08 -2.09
CA CYS A 100 15.71 1.00 -2.86
C CYS A 100 14.58 1.50 -3.78
N SER A 101 14.15 0.66 -4.74
CA SER A 101 12.97 0.93 -5.56
C SER A 101 11.76 1.31 -4.68
N GLU A 102 11.03 2.35 -5.05
CA GLU A 102 9.82 2.76 -4.31
C GLU A 102 8.70 1.71 -4.37
N THR A 103 8.76 0.77 -5.31
CA THR A 103 7.75 -0.28 -5.45
C THR A 103 8.36 -1.68 -5.46
N ILE A 104 7.64 -2.62 -4.85
CA ILE A 104 7.98 -4.03 -4.75
C ILE A 104 6.81 -4.86 -5.28
N PRO A 105 6.95 -5.58 -6.41
CA PRO A 105 5.93 -6.50 -6.91
C PRO A 105 5.62 -7.60 -5.90
N TRP A 106 4.34 -7.91 -5.74
CA TRP A 106 3.86 -8.95 -4.84
C TRP A 106 2.75 -9.77 -5.50
N ARG A 107 2.92 -11.09 -5.53
CA ARG A 107 2.00 -12.00 -6.23
C ARG A 107 0.81 -12.45 -5.39
N ASN A 108 1.00 -12.52 -4.08
CA ASN A 108 -0.03 -13.00 -3.17
C ASN A 108 -0.96 -11.86 -2.77
N PHE A 109 -2.16 -12.19 -2.29
CA PHE A 109 -3.02 -11.17 -1.71
C PHE A 109 -2.30 -10.54 -0.49
N PRO A 110 -2.19 -9.21 -0.42
CA PRO A 110 -1.46 -8.54 0.65
C PRO A 110 -1.99 -8.80 2.07
N GLY A 111 -1.06 -8.94 3.02
CA GLY A 111 -1.36 -8.94 4.45
C GLY A 111 -1.33 -7.54 5.03
N GLY A 112 -1.80 -7.39 6.27
CA GLY A 112 -1.70 -6.11 6.97
C GLY A 112 -0.24 -5.78 7.33
N LEU A 113 0.05 -4.48 7.42
CA LEU A 113 1.41 -3.96 7.52
C LEU A 113 1.76 -3.49 8.93
N SER A 114 3.00 -3.76 9.34
CA SER A 114 3.59 -3.24 10.57
C SER A 114 5.10 -3.00 10.40
N ILE A 115 5.71 -2.32 11.36
CA ILE A 115 7.18 -2.15 11.42
C ILE A 115 7.78 -3.17 12.37
N VAL A 116 8.86 -3.83 11.93
CA VAL A 116 9.77 -4.56 12.80
C VAL A 116 10.90 -3.61 13.18
N ASP A 117 10.85 -3.15 14.44
CA ASP A 117 11.82 -2.23 15.04
C ASP A 117 12.68 -2.97 16.07
N GLY A 118 13.96 -2.58 16.18
CA GLY A 118 14.90 -3.07 17.19
C GLY A 118 15.43 -4.49 17.00
N GLU A 119 14.83 -5.30 16.10
CA GLU A 119 15.30 -6.65 15.80
C GLU A 119 16.44 -6.65 14.78
N ARG A 120 17.59 -7.23 15.17
CA ARG A 120 18.70 -7.52 14.26
C ARG A 120 18.55 -8.91 13.67
N MET A 121 18.22 -8.98 12.40
CA MET A 121 18.05 -10.23 11.66
C MET A 121 19.23 -10.44 10.71
N PRO A 122 19.83 -11.64 10.65
CA PRO A 122 20.85 -11.95 9.65
C PRO A 122 20.30 -11.80 8.24
N LEU A 123 21.01 -11.10 7.34
CA LEU A 123 20.55 -10.97 5.95
C LEU A 123 20.70 -12.29 5.17
N ALA A 124 21.44 -13.26 5.71
CA ALA A 124 21.51 -14.63 5.22
C ALA A 124 20.14 -15.34 5.20
N ASP A 125 19.22 -14.93 6.08
CA ASP A 125 17.88 -15.52 6.20
C ASP A 125 16.89 -14.93 5.18
N PHE A 126 17.35 -13.99 4.35
CA PHE A 126 16.54 -13.32 3.33
C PHE A 126 16.98 -13.75 1.93
N VAL A 127 16.10 -13.54 0.95
CA VAL A 127 16.41 -13.65 -0.48
C VAL A 127 16.14 -12.33 -1.19
N TYR A 128 16.79 -12.10 -2.32
CA TYR A 128 16.52 -10.91 -3.13
C TYR A 128 15.14 -11.00 -3.78
N VAL A 129 14.33 -9.93 -3.71
CA VAL A 129 13.01 -9.92 -4.35
C VAL A 129 13.12 -10.10 -5.87
N SER A 130 14.14 -9.50 -6.50
CA SER A 130 14.39 -9.62 -7.93
C SER A 130 14.92 -11.00 -8.34
N ASP A 131 15.49 -11.76 -7.41
CA ASP A 131 16.04 -13.10 -7.65
C ASP A 131 15.90 -13.95 -6.37
N PRO A 132 14.74 -14.61 -6.17
CA PRO A 132 14.48 -15.41 -4.98
C PRO A 132 15.40 -16.63 -4.82
N SER A 133 16.19 -16.97 -5.85
CA SER A 133 17.20 -18.05 -5.76
C SER A 133 18.49 -17.60 -5.09
N LYS A 134 18.69 -16.28 -4.94
CA LYS A 134 19.87 -15.69 -4.35
C LYS A 134 19.60 -15.26 -2.90
N ALA A 135 20.33 -15.87 -1.97
CA ALA A 135 20.33 -15.45 -0.57
C ALA A 135 20.98 -14.07 -0.38
N GLY A 136 20.58 -13.37 0.67
CA GLY A 136 21.22 -12.14 1.10
C GLY A 136 22.64 -12.35 1.65
N PRO A 137 23.37 -11.27 1.94
CA PRO A 137 24.75 -11.34 2.38
C PRO A 137 24.90 -12.01 3.75
N ALA A 138 25.84 -12.96 3.85
CA ALA A 138 25.99 -13.82 5.02
C ALA A 138 26.64 -13.15 6.24
N ASP A 139 27.38 -12.06 6.04
CA ASP A 139 28.13 -11.34 7.07
C ASP A 139 27.41 -10.06 7.55
N LYS A 140 26.16 -9.86 7.14
CA LYS A 140 25.37 -8.65 7.43
C LYS A 140 24.11 -8.98 8.23
N SER A 141 23.58 -7.96 8.86
CA SER A 141 22.29 -8.00 9.55
C SER A 141 21.52 -6.71 9.29
N THR A 142 20.21 -6.73 9.54
CA THR A 142 19.40 -5.52 9.53
C THR A 142 19.97 -4.49 10.52
N THR A 143 20.05 -3.23 10.07
CA THR A 143 20.56 -2.11 10.86
C THR A 143 19.51 -1.03 11.09
N HIS A 144 18.37 -1.14 10.42
CA HIS A 144 17.22 -0.25 10.54
C HIS A 144 15.92 -1.05 10.45
N ASN A 145 14.80 -0.34 10.55
CA ASN A 145 13.45 -0.91 10.51
C ASN A 145 13.21 -1.74 9.24
N SER A 146 12.40 -2.78 9.40
CA SER A 146 11.88 -3.61 8.29
C SER A 146 10.36 -3.48 8.21
N ILE A 147 9.81 -3.68 7.01
CA ILE A 147 8.36 -3.69 6.80
C ILE A 147 7.89 -5.14 6.91
N MET A 148 6.97 -5.44 7.81
CA MET A 148 6.33 -6.75 7.88
C MET A 148 4.94 -6.69 7.25
N SER A 149 4.64 -7.68 6.42
CA SER A 149 3.29 -8.03 6.01
C SER A 149 2.89 -9.35 6.66
N TYR A 150 1.73 -9.38 7.29
CA TYR A 150 1.23 -10.57 7.97
C TYR A 150 -0.21 -10.89 7.58
N TYR A 151 -0.48 -12.16 7.29
CA TYR A 151 -1.84 -12.67 7.13
C TYR A 151 -1.88 -14.18 7.39
N ASP A 152 -2.76 -14.60 8.31
CA ASP A 152 -3.12 -16.01 8.53
C ASP A 152 -1.91 -16.94 8.74
N GLY A 153 -1.03 -16.55 9.67
CA GLY A 153 0.19 -17.30 10.00
C GLY A 153 1.37 -17.04 9.06
N VAL A 154 1.15 -16.46 7.88
CA VAL A 154 2.22 -16.15 6.93
C VAL A 154 2.75 -14.74 7.17
N GLU A 155 4.04 -14.64 7.47
CA GLU A 155 4.78 -13.37 7.55
C GLU A 155 5.71 -13.19 6.35
N ALA A 156 5.80 -11.97 5.83
CA ALA A 156 6.79 -11.54 4.87
C ALA A 156 7.46 -10.26 5.36
N ILE A 157 8.77 -10.29 5.60
CA ILE A 157 9.55 -9.17 6.11
C ILE A 157 10.42 -8.64 4.97
N PHE A 158 10.21 -7.37 4.62
CA PHE A 158 10.92 -6.66 3.57
C PHE A 158 11.98 -5.73 4.16
N TYR A 159 13.17 -5.77 3.58
CA TYR A 159 14.31 -4.96 4.02
C TYR A 159 15.09 -4.41 2.83
N CYS A 160 15.39 -3.12 2.87
CA CYS A 160 16.25 -2.48 1.87
C CYS A 160 17.72 -2.63 2.26
N HIS A 161 18.55 -3.10 1.34
CA HIS A 161 19.99 -3.18 1.53
C HIS A 161 20.70 -2.82 0.22
N GLU A 162 21.52 -1.76 0.26
CA GLU A 162 22.36 -1.33 -0.87
C GLU A 162 21.56 -1.16 -2.19
N GLY A 163 20.37 -0.58 -2.10
CA GLY A 163 19.50 -0.34 -3.27
C GLY A 163 18.70 -1.57 -3.74
N HIS A 164 18.81 -2.69 -3.04
CA HIS A 164 18.08 -3.92 -3.34
C HIS A 164 17.09 -4.29 -2.24
N TRP A 165 15.90 -4.73 -2.65
CA TRP A 165 14.93 -5.30 -1.74
C TRP A 165 15.23 -6.77 -1.46
N LEU A 166 15.25 -7.11 -0.18
CA LEU A 166 15.29 -8.45 0.33
C LEU A 166 13.96 -8.79 1.00
N VAL A 167 13.59 -10.07 0.97
CA VAL A 167 12.41 -10.59 1.64
C VAL A 167 12.74 -11.89 2.39
N ARG A 168 12.21 -12.02 3.60
CA ARG A 168 12.17 -13.27 4.36
C ARG A 168 10.70 -13.63 4.59
N GLN A 169 10.31 -14.84 4.19
CA GLN A 169 8.96 -15.35 4.40
C GLN A 169 8.97 -16.52 5.39
N ARG A 170 8.01 -16.57 6.31
CA ARG A 170 7.81 -17.70 7.23
C ARG A 170 6.33 -18.07 7.34
N ASP A 171 6.10 -19.32 7.72
CA ASP A 171 4.80 -19.98 7.94
C ASP A 171 4.69 -20.58 9.35
#